data_AF-A0A953WDJ1-F1
#
_entry.id   AF-A0A953WDJ1-F1
#
_cell.length_a   1.000
_cell.length_b   1.000
_cell.length_c   1.000
_cell.angle_alpha   90.00
_cell.angle_beta   90.00
_cell.angle_gamma   90.00
#
_symmetry.space_group_name_H-M   'P 1'
#
loop_
_entity.id
_entity.type
_entity.pdbx_description
1 polymer ?
#
loop_
_entity_poly.entity_id
_entity_poly.type
_entity_poly.pdbx_seq_one_letter_code
_entity_poly.pdbx_strand_id
1 'polypeptide(L)'
;DGNVAIILAIAIVPILVLVGIAIDLQNTNTSRQFIQYTMDNAVIAGSREMQAGKSKAEINAYINKFVDGVVKAKNYAISCKPVEVAYSEDSQDINATIKCQQETTLTELIGYHYLDFTVTSGSTYGIGKVDVSFVFDISGSMGWDGKMDALKDAAEDAVDVLLPTGATADMGDVRISMVSYSDYLEAGDYFQKVTNKSPTRTYSDTYTTTERVCVKWKRNGRCRRYEYQYVEKTTTKTITNTCVKERLGSEAYTDEDPGPFAWIEAVDAEYDAYRDRWNVASCNPIGPLPLTDNRSKLKTYIKGLNANGGTAGHIGIAWGWYAIS
;
A
#
# COMPACT_ATOMS: atom_id res chain seq x y z
N ASP A 1 79.17 14.70 -5.75
CA ASP A 1 78.17 14.56 -4.67
C ASP A 1 77.27 15.78 -4.42
N GLY A 2 77.69 17.01 -4.74
CA GLY A 2 76.84 18.21 -4.56
C GLY A 2 75.63 18.34 -5.51
N ASN A 3 75.70 17.83 -6.74
CA ASN A 3 74.59 17.94 -7.70
C ASN A 3 73.34 17.13 -7.29
N VAL A 4 73.51 15.99 -6.63
CA VAL A 4 72.37 15.17 -6.17
C VAL A 4 71.59 15.89 -5.07
N ALA A 5 72.30 16.56 -4.14
CA ALA A 5 71.68 17.34 -3.09
C ALA A 5 70.90 18.56 -3.63
N ILE A 6 71.43 19.25 -4.66
CA ILE A 6 70.76 20.40 -5.29
C ILE A 6 69.50 19.94 -6.05
N ILE A 7 69.59 18.86 -6.84
CA ILE A 7 68.42 18.30 -7.56
C ILE A 7 67.36 17.82 -6.57
N LEU A 8 67.76 17.14 -5.49
CA LEU A 8 66.85 16.70 -4.43
C LEU A 8 66.16 17.87 -3.74
N ALA A 9 66.90 18.93 -3.40
CA ALA A 9 66.34 20.13 -2.76
C ALA A 9 65.29 20.82 -3.65
N ILE A 10 65.54 20.90 -4.96
CA ILE A 10 64.57 21.48 -5.92
C ILE A 10 63.37 20.54 -6.13
N ALA A 11 63.58 19.22 -6.15
CA ALA A 11 62.52 18.23 -6.34
C ALA A 11 61.60 18.04 -5.13
N ILE A 12 62.08 18.30 -3.90
CA ILE A 12 61.28 18.19 -2.67
C ILE A 12 60.15 19.23 -2.64
N VAL A 13 60.38 20.44 -3.14
CA VAL A 13 59.38 21.52 -3.15
C VAL A 13 58.09 21.12 -3.89
N PRO A 14 58.11 20.68 -5.17
CA PRO A 14 56.88 20.27 -5.86
C PRO A 14 56.26 19.00 -5.26
N ILE A 15 57.04 18.09 -4.67
CA ILE A 15 56.50 16.90 -3.99
C ILE A 15 55.71 17.31 -2.74
N LEU A 16 56.26 18.19 -1.91
CA LEU A 16 55.57 18.68 -0.71
C LEU A 16 54.30 19.44 -1.05
N VAL A 17 54.30 20.20 -2.13
CA VAL A 17 53.09 20.87 -2.63
C VAL A 17 52.01 19.85 -3.01
N LEU A 18 52.36 18.81 -3.77
CA LEU A 18 51.40 17.77 -4.16
C LEU A 18 50.85 17.00 -2.95
N VAL A 19 51.72 16.66 -1.98
CA VAL A 19 51.30 16.02 -0.73
C VAL A 19 50.39 16.94 0.08
N GLY A 20 50.70 18.24 0.13
CA GLY A 20 49.87 19.21 0.83
C GLY A 20 48.47 19.34 0.24
N ILE A 21 48.38 19.44 -1.08
CA ILE A 21 47.10 19.46 -1.80
C ILE A 21 46.32 18.17 -1.50
N ALA A 22 46.97 17.01 -1.52
CA ALA A 22 46.30 15.73 -1.26
C ALA A 22 45.73 15.64 0.17
N ILE A 23 46.50 16.09 1.18
CA ILE A 23 46.06 16.11 2.58
C ILE A 23 44.90 17.10 2.77
N ASP A 24 45.02 18.31 2.24
CA ASP A 24 44.00 19.34 2.40
C ASP A 24 42.71 18.97 1.66
N LEU A 25 42.80 18.34 0.49
CA LEU A 25 41.65 17.79 -0.22
C LEU A 25 41.00 16.63 0.55
N GLN A 26 41.79 15.73 1.15
CA GLN A 26 41.28 14.64 1.97
C GLN A 26 40.54 15.16 3.20
N ASN A 27 41.11 16.15 3.89
CA ASN A 27 40.48 16.81 5.02
C ASN A 27 39.18 17.50 4.60
N THR A 28 39.21 18.27 3.50
CA THR A 28 38.03 18.94 2.96
C THR A 28 36.92 17.95 2.59
N ASN A 29 37.26 16.82 1.98
CA ASN A 29 36.28 15.78 1.63
C ASN A 29 35.69 15.11 2.88
N THR A 30 36.52 14.85 3.90
CA THR A 30 36.06 14.29 5.18
C THR A 30 35.08 15.24 5.87
N SER A 31 35.43 16.53 5.92
CA SER A 31 34.58 17.61 6.42
C SER A 31 33.28 17.72 5.62
N ARG A 32 33.35 17.70 4.29
CA ARG A 32 32.19 17.75 3.40
C ARG A 32 31.22 16.58 3.65
N GLN A 33 31.73 15.36 3.78
CA GLN A 33 30.90 14.19 4.07
C GLN A 33 30.22 14.29 5.44
N PHE A 34 30.93 14.77 6.45
CA PHE A 34 30.38 14.99 7.78
C PHE A 34 29.27 16.05 7.76
N ILE A 35 29.47 17.17 7.07
CA ILE A 35 28.46 18.21 6.91
C ILE A 35 27.26 17.69 6.11
N GLN A 36 27.48 16.90 5.05
CA GLN A 36 26.39 16.25 4.30
C GLN A 36 25.52 15.38 5.22
N TYR A 37 26.14 14.47 5.98
CA TYR A 37 25.41 13.62 6.93
C TYR A 37 24.64 14.43 7.99
N THR A 38 25.24 15.52 8.48
CA THR A 38 24.60 16.40 9.47
C THR A 38 23.40 17.13 8.84
N MET A 39 23.55 17.62 7.62
CA MET A 39 22.50 18.28 6.85
C MET A 39 21.34 17.33 6.53
N ASP A 40 21.62 16.10 6.09
CA ASP A 40 20.59 15.09 5.80
C ASP A 40 19.71 14.81 7.03
N ASN A 41 20.34 14.63 8.19
CA ASN A 41 19.61 14.46 9.45
C ASN A 41 18.83 15.72 9.86
N ALA A 42 19.42 16.91 9.67
CA ALA A 42 18.78 18.17 10.02
C ALA A 42 17.53 18.43 9.16
N VAL A 43 17.62 18.17 7.86
CA VAL A 43 16.52 18.39 6.90
C VAL A 43 15.41 17.36 7.10
N ILE A 44 15.72 16.09 7.37
CA ILE A 44 14.72 15.08 7.75
C ILE A 44 14.04 15.46 9.07
N ALA A 45 14.79 15.91 10.07
CA ALA A 45 14.18 16.36 11.32
C ALA A 45 13.32 17.61 11.10
N GLY A 46 13.76 18.54 10.26
CA GLY A 46 12.99 19.72 9.85
C GLY A 46 11.70 19.37 9.10
N SER A 47 11.70 18.35 8.24
CA SER A 47 10.49 17.92 7.52
C SER A 47 9.46 17.30 8.45
N ARG A 48 9.87 16.58 9.51
CA ARG A 48 8.97 16.11 10.56
C ARG A 48 8.35 17.25 11.36
N GLU A 49 9.13 18.28 11.67
CA GLU A 49 8.64 19.48 12.37
C GLU A 49 7.64 20.28 11.52
N MET A 50 7.79 20.25 10.19
CA MET A 50 6.79 20.81 9.28
C MET A 50 5.49 20.00 9.28
N GLN A 51 5.58 18.68 9.31
CA GLN A 51 4.39 17.81 9.45
C GLN A 51 3.66 18.05 10.79
N ALA A 52 4.40 18.45 11.84
CA ALA A 52 3.83 18.85 13.13
C ALA A 52 3.18 20.25 13.11
N GLY A 53 3.17 20.95 11.98
CA GLY A 53 2.49 22.24 11.81
C GLY A 53 3.30 23.46 12.25
N LYS A 54 4.62 23.34 12.45
CA LYS A 54 5.47 24.50 12.79
C LYS A 54 5.63 25.46 11.61
N SER A 55 5.86 26.73 11.91
CA SER A 55 6.10 27.74 10.88
C SER A 55 7.46 27.55 10.20
N LYS A 56 7.57 28.01 8.94
CA LYS A 56 8.85 28.01 8.18
C LYS A 56 9.99 28.70 8.96
N ALA A 57 9.67 29.73 9.76
CA ALA A 57 10.66 30.43 10.58
C ALA A 57 11.22 29.54 11.72
N GLU A 58 10.35 28.77 12.39
CA GLU A 58 10.75 27.84 13.44
C GLU A 58 11.58 26.68 12.89
N ILE A 59 11.23 26.18 11.70
CA ILE A 59 11.97 25.10 11.02
C ILE A 59 13.36 25.59 10.61
N ASN A 60 13.47 26.79 10.03
CA ASN A 60 14.76 27.39 9.68
C ASN A 60 15.66 27.54 10.90
N ALA A 61 15.10 28.00 12.03
CA ALA A 61 15.82 28.13 13.28
C ALA A 61 16.25 26.75 13.84
N TYR A 62 15.38 25.75 13.73
CA TYR A 62 15.65 24.39 14.16
C TYR A 62 16.80 23.75 13.36
N ILE A 63 16.75 23.80 12.03
CA ILE A 63 17.79 23.27 11.14
C ILE A 63 19.13 23.96 11.42
N ASN A 64 19.13 25.31 11.49
CA ASN A 64 20.35 26.06 11.78
C ASN A 64 20.95 25.70 13.15
N LYS A 65 20.11 25.61 14.18
CA LYS A 65 20.56 25.25 15.54
C LYS A 65 21.10 23.82 15.60
N PHE A 66 20.48 22.88 14.89
CA PHE A 66 20.92 21.49 14.83
C PHE A 66 22.32 21.39 14.20
N VAL A 67 22.47 21.98 13.01
CA VAL A 67 23.75 21.94 12.27
C VAL A 67 24.85 22.67 13.03
N ASP A 68 24.58 23.89 13.52
CA ASP A 68 25.55 24.68 14.29
C ASP A 68 26.02 23.95 15.57
N GLY A 69 25.09 23.31 16.29
CA GLY A 69 25.42 22.54 17.49
C GLY A 69 26.34 21.34 17.20
N VAL A 70 26.07 20.62 16.11
CA VAL A 70 26.87 19.44 15.71
C VAL A 70 28.23 19.85 15.16
N VAL A 71 28.32 20.95 14.40
CA VAL A 71 29.58 21.47 13.87
C VAL A 71 30.49 21.97 15.00
N LYS A 72 29.94 22.74 15.97
CA LYS A 72 30.70 23.23 17.12
C LYS A 72 31.26 22.12 18.00
N ALA A 73 30.54 21.01 18.16
CA ALA A 73 30.97 19.89 18.99
C ALA A 73 32.19 19.13 18.43
N LYS A 74 32.44 19.20 17.12
CA LYS A 74 33.50 18.44 16.45
C LYS A 74 34.87 19.14 16.40
N ASN A 75 34.94 20.43 16.72
CA ASN A 75 36.18 21.23 16.78
C ASN A 75 37.08 21.12 15.54
N TYR A 76 36.49 21.00 14.34
CA TYR A 76 37.23 21.11 13.09
C TYR A 76 37.52 22.58 12.77
N ALA A 77 38.64 22.83 12.07
CA ALA A 77 38.95 24.14 11.48
C ALA A 77 38.09 24.42 10.24
N ILE A 78 36.76 24.45 10.45
CA ILE A 78 35.74 24.69 9.43
C ILE A 78 34.92 25.90 9.87
N SER A 79 34.71 26.84 8.96
CA SER A 79 33.78 27.95 9.13
C SER A 79 32.62 27.81 8.16
N CYS A 80 31.39 27.72 8.65
CA CYS A 80 30.19 27.62 7.83
C CYS A 80 29.29 28.84 7.99
N LYS A 81 28.67 29.26 6.89
CA LYS A 81 27.58 30.25 6.89
C LYS A 81 26.28 29.61 7.41
N PRO A 82 25.29 30.42 7.84
CA PRO A 82 23.95 29.91 8.16
C PRO A 82 23.38 29.10 7.00
N VAL A 83 22.58 28.08 7.34
CA VAL A 83 21.89 27.22 6.39
C VAL A 83 20.79 28.02 5.69
N GLU A 84 20.86 28.06 4.35
CA GLU A 84 19.83 28.61 3.48
C GLU A 84 18.79 27.52 3.20
N VAL A 85 17.53 27.72 3.57
CA VAL A 85 16.45 26.75 3.38
C VAL A 85 15.44 27.29 2.36
N ALA A 86 15.19 26.53 1.31
CA ALA A 86 14.20 26.78 0.28
C ALA A 86 13.08 25.73 0.37
N TYR A 87 11.86 26.18 0.09
CA TYR A 87 10.65 25.35 0.13
C TYR A 87 10.04 25.30 -1.27
N SER A 88 9.85 24.09 -1.79
CA SER A 88 9.07 23.85 -3.00
C SER A 88 7.65 23.46 -2.58
N GLU A 89 6.66 24.26 -2.95
CA GLU A 89 5.26 23.95 -2.62
C GLU A 89 4.69 22.89 -3.56
N ASP A 90 5.13 22.87 -4.84
CA ASP A 90 4.67 21.91 -5.85
C ASP A 90 5.08 20.46 -5.53
N SER A 91 6.32 20.27 -5.06
CA SER A 91 6.87 18.96 -4.73
C SER A 91 6.88 18.67 -3.23
N GLN A 92 6.39 19.60 -2.41
CA GLN A 92 6.48 19.55 -0.95
C GLN A 92 7.91 19.24 -0.48
N ASP A 93 8.92 19.89 -1.05
CA ASP A 93 10.33 19.66 -0.67
C ASP A 93 10.88 20.77 0.22
N ILE A 94 11.67 20.37 1.20
CA ILE A 94 12.60 21.23 1.95
C ILE A 94 13.99 20.99 1.38
N ASN A 95 14.58 22.02 0.77
CA ASN A 95 15.94 21.98 0.26
C ASN A 95 16.82 22.92 1.08
N ALA A 96 17.83 22.38 1.75
CA ALA A 96 18.75 23.17 2.55
C ALA A 96 20.15 23.16 1.94
N THR A 97 20.77 24.33 1.89
CA THR A 97 22.13 24.54 1.37
C THR A 97 23.01 25.21 2.42
N ILE A 98 24.21 24.69 2.60
CA ILE A 98 25.22 25.27 3.50
C ILE A 98 26.54 25.45 2.74
N LYS A 99 27.18 26.60 2.97
CA LYS A 99 28.48 26.97 2.39
C LYS A 99 29.52 27.01 3.52
N CYS A 100 30.58 26.24 3.37
CA CYS A 100 31.63 26.10 4.38
C CYS A 100 33.02 26.31 3.76
N GLN A 101 33.94 26.77 4.58
CA GLN A 101 35.36 26.97 4.26
C GLN A 101 36.19 26.10 5.20
N GLN A 102 37.06 25.27 4.63
CA GLN A 102 38.01 24.44 5.36
C GLN A 102 39.38 25.13 5.35
N GLU A 103 39.97 25.36 6.52
CA GLU A 103 41.36 25.82 6.61
C GLU A 103 42.31 24.76 6.05
N THR A 104 43.24 25.19 5.20
CA THR A 104 44.30 24.34 4.65
C THR A 104 45.49 24.27 5.61
N THR A 105 46.26 23.19 5.54
CA THR A 105 47.40 22.94 6.41
C THR A 105 48.72 23.17 5.69
N LEU A 106 48.94 22.50 4.55
CA LEU A 106 50.17 22.61 3.78
C LEU A 106 49.99 23.49 2.55
N THR A 107 48.81 23.52 1.95
CA THR A 107 48.50 24.36 0.77
C THR A 107 48.49 25.85 1.13
N GLU A 108 48.39 26.19 2.43
CA GLU A 108 48.62 27.54 2.93
C GLU A 108 50.03 28.06 2.59
N LEU A 109 51.05 27.19 2.54
CA LEU A 109 52.44 27.55 2.21
C LEU A 109 52.60 28.13 0.80
N ILE A 110 51.64 27.86 -0.09
CA ILE A 110 51.59 28.38 -1.46
C ILE A 110 50.47 29.43 -1.64
N GLY A 111 49.95 30.00 -0.54
CA GLY A 111 49.02 31.12 -0.52
C GLY A 111 47.53 30.76 -0.60
N TYR A 112 47.17 29.48 -0.55
CA TYR A 112 45.77 29.04 -0.50
C TYR A 112 45.39 28.69 0.93
N HIS A 113 44.80 29.63 1.65
CA HIS A 113 44.45 29.49 3.07
C HIS A 113 43.17 28.68 3.32
N TYR A 114 42.28 28.58 2.32
CA TYR A 114 40.98 27.92 2.48
C TYR A 114 40.58 27.12 1.23
N LEU A 115 39.84 26.04 1.45
CA LEU A 115 39.10 25.32 0.44
C LEU A 115 37.60 25.42 0.72
N ASP A 116 36.87 26.01 -0.23
CA ASP A 116 35.43 26.20 -0.13
C ASP A 116 34.68 24.96 -0.62
N PHE A 117 33.62 24.58 0.09
CA PHE A 117 32.69 23.56 -0.36
C PHE A 117 31.24 23.93 -0.04
N THR A 118 30.33 23.44 -0.88
CA THR A 118 28.88 23.59 -0.70
C THR A 118 28.24 22.22 -0.58
N VAL A 119 27.34 22.09 0.38
CA VAL A 119 26.51 20.91 0.63
C VAL A 119 25.05 21.30 0.45
N THR A 120 24.32 20.46 -0.26
CA THR A 120 22.87 20.59 -0.44
C THR A 120 22.21 19.29 0.00
N SER A 121 21.10 19.40 0.72
CA SER A 121 20.31 18.26 1.18
C SER A 121 18.82 18.58 1.04
N GLY A 122 18.02 17.56 0.71
CA GLY A 122 16.59 17.69 0.44
C GLY A 122 15.77 16.63 1.18
N SER A 123 14.57 16.99 1.62
CA SER A 123 13.57 16.04 2.13
C SER A 123 12.17 16.50 1.77
N THR A 124 11.31 15.57 1.37
CA THR A 124 9.90 15.83 1.12
C THR A 124 9.11 15.86 2.43
N TYR A 125 8.33 16.92 2.65
CA TYR A 125 7.40 17.10 3.77
C TYR A 125 5.97 16.77 3.31
N GLY A 126 5.61 15.49 3.29
CA GLY A 126 4.24 15.10 2.96
C GLY A 126 4.11 13.60 2.86
N ILE A 127 2.93 13.08 3.20
CA ILE A 127 2.50 11.80 2.66
C ILE A 127 2.12 12.13 1.22
N GLY A 128 2.82 11.55 0.24
CA GLY A 128 2.42 11.71 -1.16
C GLY A 128 0.95 11.29 -1.35
N LYS A 129 0.34 11.62 -2.49
CA LYS A 129 -0.99 11.08 -2.82
C LYS A 129 -0.88 9.54 -2.82
N VAL A 130 -1.53 8.88 -1.86
CA VAL A 130 -1.46 7.43 -1.68
C VAL A 130 -2.87 6.85 -1.70
N ASP A 131 -3.08 5.91 -2.60
CA ASP A 131 -4.27 5.07 -2.59
C ASP A 131 -3.94 3.77 -1.84
N VAL A 132 -4.76 3.42 -0.86
CA VAL A 132 -4.58 2.22 -0.03
C VAL A 132 -5.79 1.31 -0.17
N SER A 133 -5.57 0.02 -0.45
CA SER A 133 -6.62 -1.00 -0.44
C SER A 133 -6.54 -1.83 0.83
N PHE A 134 -7.57 -1.78 1.67
CA PHE A 134 -7.72 -2.70 2.78
C PHE A 134 -8.50 -3.93 2.35
N VAL A 135 -7.88 -5.10 2.52
CA VAL A 135 -8.47 -6.40 2.19
C VAL A 135 -8.66 -7.19 3.48
N PHE A 136 -9.90 -7.33 3.93
CA PHE A 136 -10.27 -7.95 5.19
C PHE A 136 -10.64 -9.43 5.01
N ASP A 137 -9.87 -10.31 5.65
CA ASP A 137 -10.29 -11.68 5.89
C ASP A 137 -11.44 -11.67 6.92
N ILE A 138 -12.62 -12.11 6.50
CA ILE A 138 -13.79 -12.27 7.35
C ILE A 138 -14.22 -13.73 7.45
N SER A 139 -13.29 -14.67 7.30
CA SER A 139 -13.54 -16.10 7.51
C SER A 139 -14.04 -16.39 8.92
N GLY A 140 -14.73 -17.52 9.10
CA GLY A 140 -15.28 -17.92 10.40
C GLY A 140 -14.24 -18.01 11.52
N SER A 141 -12.98 -18.28 11.19
CA SER A 141 -11.86 -18.31 12.15
C SER A 141 -11.57 -16.95 12.78
N MET A 142 -11.96 -15.85 12.13
CA MET A 142 -11.85 -14.48 12.65
C MET A 142 -12.89 -14.19 13.73
N GLY A 143 -13.95 -15.00 13.82
CA GLY A 143 -14.93 -14.90 14.91
C GLY A 143 -14.43 -15.48 16.24
N TRP A 144 -13.23 -16.06 16.27
CA TRP A 144 -12.66 -16.71 17.45
C TRP A 144 -11.70 -15.78 18.19
N ASP A 145 -11.59 -15.95 19.51
CA ASP A 145 -10.61 -15.28 20.37
C ASP A 145 -10.59 -13.73 20.24
N GLY A 146 -11.71 -13.11 19.85
CA GLY A 146 -11.80 -11.65 19.67
C GLY A 146 -11.03 -11.10 18.47
N LYS A 147 -10.59 -11.95 17.51
CA LYS A 147 -9.79 -11.52 16.35
C LYS A 147 -10.52 -10.50 15.48
N MET A 148 -11.83 -10.66 15.26
CA MET A 148 -12.63 -9.71 14.49
C MET A 148 -12.68 -8.33 15.17
N ASP A 149 -12.83 -8.29 16.49
CA ASP A 149 -12.84 -7.02 17.23
C ASP A 149 -11.46 -6.35 17.17
N ALA A 150 -10.38 -7.10 17.39
CA ALA A 150 -9.02 -6.60 17.25
C ALA A 150 -8.70 -6.10 15.83
N LEU A 151 -9.20 -6.78 14.79
CA LEU A 151 -9.08 -6.34 13.40
C LEU A 151 -9.83 -5.02 13.16
N LYS A 152 -11.03 -4.87 13.73
CA LYS A 152 -11.81 -3.63 13.62
C LYS A 152 -11.09 -2.46 14.31
N ASP A 153 -10.59 -2.67 15.52
CA ASP A 153 -9.85 -1.66 16.26
C ASP A 153 -8.61 -1.22 15.48
N ALA A 154 -7.79 -2.17 15.00
CA ALA A 154 -6.60 -1.87 14.21
C ALA A 154 -6.92 -1.15 12.88
N ALA A 155 -8.03 -1.51 12.23
CA ALA A 155 -8.47 -0.85 11.00
C ALA A 155 -8.97 0.58 11.24
N GLU A 156 -9.68 0.83 12.35
CA GLU A 156 -10.10 2.19 12.72
C GLU A 156 -8.89 3.07 13.08
N ASP A 157 -7.91 2.53 13.81
CA ASP A 157 -6.65 3.22 14.12
C ASP A 157 -5.87 3.54 12.83
N ALA A 158 -5.79 2.60 11.89
CA ALA A 158 -5.14 2.83 10.61
C ALA A 158 -5.83 3.94 9.80
N VAL A 159 -7.17 3.99 9.79
CA VAL A 159 -7.92 5.10 9.18
C VAL A 159 -7.61 6.43 9.86
N ASP A 160 -7.49 6.46 11.18
CA ASP A 160 -7.19 7.70 11.92
C ASP A 160 -5.76 8.20 11.70
N VAL A 161 -4.80 7.28 11.50
CA VAL A 161 -3.40 7.61 11.16
C VAL A 161 -3.28 8.09 9.70
N LEU A 162 -3.94 7.40 8.77
CA LEU A 162 -3.88 7.71 7.34
C LEU A 162 -4.73 8.92 6.93
N LEU A 163 -5.83 9.18 7.65
CA LEU A 163 -6.77 10.28 7.41
C LEU A 163 -6.99 11.07 8.71
N PRO A 164 -6.00 11.86 9.18
CA PRO A 164 -6.10 12.61 10.43
C PRO A 164 -7.14 13.73 10.35
N THR A 165 -7.80 14.02 11.48
CA THR A 165 -8.77 15.12 11.57
C THR A 165 -8.10 16.47 11.38
N GLY A 166 -8.63 17.29 10.46
CA GLY A 166 -8.11 18.64 10.21
C GLY A 166 -6.96 18.70 9.21
N ALA A 167 -6.68 17.60 8.51
CA ALA A 167 -5.83 17.62 7.34
C ALA A 167 -6.38 18.63 6.31
N THR A 168 -5.57 19.62 5.94
CA THR A 168 -5.90 20.53 4.84
C THR A 168 -5.77 19.77 3.52
N ALA A 169 -6.40 20.26 2.44
CA ALA A 169 -6.28 19.69 1.09
C ALA A 169 -4.81 19.59 0.60
N ASP A 170 -3.88 20.28 1.28
CA ASP A 170 -2.44 20.26 1.01
C ASP A 170 -1.71 19.09 1.71
N MET A 171 -2.34 18.39 2.66
CA MET A 171 -1.85 17.14 3.24
C MET A 171 -2.31 15.97 2.34
N GLY A 172 -1.71 15.88 1.15
CA GLY A 172 -1.78 14.80 0.16
C GLY A 172 -2.98 13.85 0.25
N ASP A 173 -3.91 13.94 -0.72
CA ASP A 173 -5.12 13.11 -0.85
C ASP A 173 -4.85 11.59 -0.66
N VAL A 174 -4.88 11.11 0.58
CA VAL A 174 -4.93 9.68 0.87
C VAL A 174 -6.35 9.24 0.61
N ARG A 175 -6.53 8.16 -0.16
CA ARG A 175 -7.83 7.53 -0.35
C ARG A 175 -7.73 6.07 0.03
N ILE A 176 -8.76 5.57 0.69
CA ILE A 176 -8.80 4.19 1.16
C ILE A 176 -9.97 3.51 0.47
N SER A 177 -9.71 2.35 -0.13
CA SER A 177 -10.73 1.41 -0.56
C SER A 177 -10.76 0.23 0.42
N MET A 178 -11.91 -0.42 0.54
CA MET A 178 -12.09 -1.55 1.45
C MET A 178 -12.81 -2.69 0.77
N VAL A 179 -12.30 -3.89 0.95
CA VAL A 179 -12.85 -5.14 0.44
C VAL A 179 -12.86 -6.14 1.57
N SER A 180 -13.88 -6.99 1.65
CA SER A 180 -13.92 -8.11 2.58
C SER A 180 -14.18 -9.42 1.84
N TYR A 181 -13.56 -10.51 2.31
CA TYR A 181 -13.66 -11.82 1.67
C TYR A 181 -13.77 -12.96 2.69
N SER A 182 -14.48 -14.02 2.30
CA SER A 182 -14.55 -15.31 3.00
C SER A 182 -14.31 -16.43 1.97
N ASP A 183 -15.17 -17.44 1.87
CA ASP A 183 -15.25 -18.34 0.71
C ASP A 183 -15.76 -17.62 -0.55
N TYR A 184 -16.54 -16.55 -0.33
CA TYR A 184 -17.19 -15.76 -1.36
C TYR A 184 -17.05 -14.27 -1.03
N LEU A 185 -17.28 -13.45 -2.06
CA LEU A 185 -17.27 -11.98 -1.94
C LEU A 185 -18.56 -11.40 -2.51
N GLU A 186 -19.05 -10.34 -1.88
CA GLU A 186 -20.22 -9.59 -2.34
C GLU A 186 -19.78 -8.52 -3.34
N ALA A 187 -20.15 -8.65 -4.61
CA ALA A 187 -19.73 -7.72 -5.67
C ALA A 187 -20.61 -6.46 -5.74
N GLY A 188 -21.80 -6.48 -5.14
CA GLY A 188 -22.77 -5.38 -5.18
C GLY A 188 -23.01 -4.85 -6.60
N ASP A 189 -22.89 -3.55 -6.77
CA ASP A 189 -23.09 -2.85 -8.05
C ASP A 189 -22.08 -3.27 -9.14
N TYR A 190 -20.97 -3.92 -8.77
CA TYR A 190 -19.97 -4.42 -9.70
C TYR A 190 -20.31 -5.79 -10.28
N PHE A 191 -21.31 -6.48 -9.74
CA PHE A 191 -21.61 -7.88 -10.11
C PHE A 191 -21.80 -8.09 -11.62
N GLN A 192 -22.63 -7.28 -12.27
CA GLN A 192 -22.86 -7.44 -13.70
C GLN A 192 -21.60 -7.11 -14.52
N LYS A 193 -20.80 -6.15 -14.06
CA LYS A 193 -19.55 -5.76 -14.72
C LYS A 193 -18.50 -6.86 -14.66
N VAL A 194 -18.39 -7.58 -13.53
CA VAL A 194 -17.32 -8.57 -13.32
C VAL A 194 -17.71 -9.99 -13.74
N THR A 195 -19.01 -10.28 -13.86
CA THR A 195 -19.51 -11.62 -14.20
C THR A 195 -20.19 -11.71 -15.57
N ASN A 196 -20.56 -10.56 -16.15
CA ASN A 196 -21.45 -10.48 -17.32
C ASN A 196 -22.81 -11.20 -17.12
N LYS A 197 -23.29 -11.31 -15.86
CA LYS A 197 -24.57 -11.93 -15.50
C LYS A 197 -25.47 -10.94 -14.74
N SER A 198 -26.79 -11.15 -14.83
CA SER A 198 -27.75 -10.46 -13.97
C SER A 198 -27.69 -11.00 -12.54
N PRO A 199 -27.87 -10.19 -11.47
CA PRO A 199 -27.99 -10.69 -10.10
C PRO A 199 -29.12 -11.72 -9.91
N THR A 200 -30.19 -11.58 -10.69
CA THR A 200 -31.30 -12.55 -10.68
C THR A 200 -31.05 -13.62 -11.74
N ARG A 201 -30.86 -14.86 -11.30
CA ARG A 201 -30.49 -16.00 -12.13
C ARG A 201 -31.40 -17.19 -11.82
N THR A 202 -31.79 -17.92 -12.86
CA THR A 202 -32.61 -19.13 -12.72
C THR A 202 -31.80 -20.35 -13.12
N TYR A 203 -31.75 -21.32 -12.22
CA TYR A 203 -31.10 -22.60 -12.38
C TYR A 203 -32.15 -23.68 -12.57
N SER A 204 -31.84 -24.67 -13.38
CA SER A 204 -32.67 -25.85 -13.60
C SER A 204 -31.81 -27.10 -13.52
N ASP A 205 -32.28 -28.11 -12.82
CA ASP A 205 -31.63 -29.40 -12.73
C ASP A 205 -32.63 -30.51 -13.09
N THR A 206 -32.14 -31.57 -13.72
CA THR A 206 -32.93 -32.74 -14.11
C THR A 206 -32.33 -33.97 -13.45
N TYR A 207 -33.12 -34.62 -12.60
CA TYR A 207 -32.72 -35.81 -11.86
C TYR A 207 -33.69 -36.96 -12.11
N THR A 208 -33.18 -38.17 -12.02
CA THR A 208 -33.99 -39.38 -12.14
C THR A 208 -34.38 -39.86 -10.74
N THR A 209 -35.67 -40.10 -10.52
CA THR A 209 -36.19 -40.70 -9.28
C THR A 209 -37.12 -41.86 -9.60
N THR A 210 -37.33 -42.76 -8.64
CA THR A 210 -38.28 -43.87 -8.81
C THR A 210 -39.66 -43.45 -8.35
N GLU A 211 -40.62 -43.44 -9.27
CA GLU A 211 -42.02 -43.21 -8.93
C GLU A 211 -42.87 -44.45 -9.15
N ARG A 212 -43.92 -44.55 -8.34
CA ARG A 212 -44.87 -45.66 -8.40
C ARG A 212 -45.93 -45.35 -9.46
N VAL A 213 -45.73 -45.84 -10.67
CA VAL A 213 -46.62 -45.59 -11.82
C VAL A 213 -47.62 -46.72 -12.00
N CYS A 214 -48.82 -46.39 -12.50
CA CYS A 214 -49.84 -47.39 -12.78
C CYS A 214 -49.62 -48.03 -14.16
N VAL A 215 -49.27 -49.32 -14.18
CA VAL A 215 -49.03 -50.07 -15.43
C VAL A 215 -50.26 -50.83 -15.93
N LYS A 216 -51.29 -50.98 -15.08
CA LYS A 216 -52.53 -51.68 -15.46
C LYS A 216 -53.74 -51.05 -14.79
N TRP A 217 -54.74 -50.70 -15.59
CA TRP A 217 -55.96 -50.03 -15.13
C TRP A 217 -57.15 -51.01 -15.05
N LYS A 218 -58.09 -50.76 -14.13
CA LYS A 218 -59.41 -51.40 -14.08
C LYS A 218 -60.40 -50.63 -14.97
N ARG A 219 -61.49 -51.27 -15.40
CA ARG A 219 -62.58 -50.64 -16.18
C ARG A 219 -63.23 -49.42 -15.49
N ASN A 220 -63.12 -49.31 -14.17
CA ASN A 220 -63.63 -48.19 -13.38
C ASN A 220 -62.61 -47.05 -13.16
N GLY A 221 -61.50 -47.03 -13.92
CA GLY A 221 -60.48 -45.99 -13.83
C GLY A 221 -59.53 -46.09 -12.63
N ARG A 222 -59.69 -47.08 -11.74
CA ARG A 222 -58.73 -47.31 -10.64
C ARG A 222 -57.52 -48.11 -11.10
N CYS A 223 -56.35 -47.80 -10.56
CA CYS A 223 -55.16 -48.59 -10.84
C CYS A 223 -55.28 -50.01 -10.27
N ARG A 224 -54.89 -51.00 -11.07
CA ARG A 224 -54.87 -52.43 -10.70
C ARG A 224 -53.49 -52.89 -10.28
N ARG A 225 -52.43 -52.41 -10.94
CA ARG A 225 -51.05 -52.81 -10.67
C ARG A 225 -50.15 -51.59 -10.81
N TYR A 226 -49.31 -51.41 -9.80
CA TYR A 226 -48.27 -50.41 -9.78
C TYR A 226 -46.92 -51.07 -9.99
N GLU A 227 -46.03 -50.39 -10.72
CA GLU A 227 -44.60 -50.74 -10.81
C GLU A 227 -43.78 -49.48 -10.55
N TYR A 228 -42.59 -49.66 -9.99
CA TYR A 228 -41.63 -48.57 -9.84
C TYR A 228 -40.93 -48.36 -11.17
N GLN A 229 -41.00 -47.15 -11.71
CA GLN A 229 -40.27 -46.77 -12.91
C GLN A 229 -39.40 -45.56 -12.61
N TYR A 230 -38.26 -45.50 -13.28
CA TYR A 230 -37.42 -44.31 -13.30
C TYR A 230 -38.15 -43.23 -14.10
N VAL A 231 -38.38 -42.09 -13.45
CA VAL A 231 -38.95 -40.90 -14.06
C VAL A 231 -37.95 -39.76 -13.93
N GLU A 232 -37.80 -39.00 -15.00
CA GLU A 232 -37.02 -37.77 -14.99
C GLU A 232 -37.90 -36.64 -14.44
N LYS A 233 -37.36 -35.88 -13.48
CA LYS A 233 -37.98 -34.68 -12.94
C LYS A 233 -37.06 -33.50 -13.16
N THR A 234 -37.66 -32.38 -13.55
CA THR A 234 -36.97 -31.10 -13.64
C THR A 234 -37.43 -30.21 -12.49
N THR A 235 -36.47 -29.62 -11.79
CA THR A 235 -36.69 -28.62 -10.74
C THR A 235 -36.01 -27.32 -11.12
N THR A 236 -36.55 -26.19 -10.66
CA THR A 236 -35.98 -24.86 -10.93
C THR A 236 -35.84 -24.05 -9.66
N LYS A 237 -34.82 -23.18 -9.63
CA LYS A 237 -34.58 -22.24 -8.54
C LYS A 237 -34.13 -20.90 -9.10
N THR A 238 -34.87 -19.86 -8.72
CA THR A 238 -34.42 -18.48 -8.93
C THR A 238 -33.72 -17.98 -7.68
N ILE A 239 -32.53 -17.41 -7.86
CA ILE A 239 -31.76 -16.73 -6.82
C ILE A 239 -31.54 -15.27 -7.23
N THR A 240 -31.50 -14.40 -6.23
CA THR A 240 -31.14 -12.98 -6.39
C THR A 240 -30.05 -12.67 -5.39
N ASN A 241 -28.81 -12.64 -5.84
CA ASN A 241 -27.64 -12.25 -5.05
C ASN A 241 -26.54 -11.74 -5.98
N THR A 242 -25.54 -11.10 -5.38
CA THR A 242 -24.39 -10.53 -6.06
C THR A 242 -23.08 -11.16 -5.56
N CYS A 243 -23.17 -12.38 -5.04
CA CYS A 243 -22.03 -13.14 -4.57
C CYS A 243 -21.21 -13.71 -5.73
N VAL A 244 -19.90 -13.55 -5.64
CA VAL A 244 -18.91 -14.07 -6.58
C VAL A 244 -17.95 -15.05 -5.91
N LYS A 245 -17.37 -15.94 -6.73
CA LYS A 245 -16.36 -16.93 -6.37
C LYS A 245 -15.16 -16.80 -7.33
N GLU A 246 -14.16 -17.66 -7.14
CA GLU A 246 -12.90 -17.62 -7.89
C GLU A 246 -13.12 -17.59 -9.41
N ARG A 247 -12.26 -16.85 -10.11
CA ARG A 247 -12.17 -16.85 -11.57
C ARG A 247 -11.65 -18.21 -12.05
N LEU A 248 -12.25 -18.75 -13.10
CA LEU A 248 -11.79 -19.96 -13.78
C LEU A 248 -11.09 -19.61 -15.11
N GLY A 249 -10.32 -20.54 -15.67
CA GLY A 249 -9.65 -20.37 -16.97
C GLY A 249 -8.17 -20.01 -16.88
N SER A 250 -7.59 -19.53 -17.98
CA SER A 250 -6.15 -19.18 -18.05
C SER A 250 -5.78 -18.00 -17.16
N GLU A 251 -6.73 -17.09 -16.94
CA GLU A 251 -6.54 -15.86 -16.17
C GLU A 251 -6.86 -16.01 -14.68
N ALA A 252 -7.01 -17.24 -14.17
CA ALA A 252 -7.40 -17.51 -12.78
C ALA A 252 -6.44 -16.94 -11.74
N TYR A 253 -5.16 -16.77 -12.10
CA TYR A 253 -4.09 -16.29 -11.21
C TYR A 253 -3.36 -15.05 -11.76
N THR A 254 -3.97 -14.34 -12.71
CA THR A 254 -3.39 -13.14 -13.32
C THR A 254 -4.08 -11.88 -12.81
N ASP A 255 -3.44 -10.74 -13.02
CA ASP A 255 -3.95 -9.40 -12.72
C ASP A 255 -4.86 -8.86 -13.83
N GLU A 256 -5.20 -9.68 -14.83
CA GLU A 256 -6.04 -9.29 -15.96
C GLU A 256 -7.43 -8.82 -15.48
N ASP A 257 -7.94 -7.75 -16.07
CA ASP A 257 -9.23 -7.18 -15.72
C ASP A 257 -10.39 -8.15 -16.03
N PRO A 258 -11.51 -8.10 -15.27
CA PRO A 258 -12.71 -8.85 -15.61
C PRO A 258 -13.22 -8.52 -17.01
N GLY A 259 -13.20 -9.53 -17.89
CA GLY A 259 -13.53 -9.35 -19.30
C GLY A 259 -13.78 -10.67 -20.01
N PRO A 260 -14.02 -10.65 -21.34
CA PRO A 260 -14.13 -11.86 -22.14
C PRO A 260 -12.98 -12.84 -21.85
N PHE A 261 -13.31 -14.10 -21.56
CA PHE A 261 -12.35 -15.16 -21.16
C PHE A 261 -11.68 -14.99 -19.79
N ALA A 262 -12.01 -13.92 -19.06
CA ALA A 262 -11.47 -13.59 -17.75
C ALA A 262 -12.59 -13.11 -16.80
N TRP A 263 -13.81 -13.64 -16.88
CA TRP A 263 -14.88 -13.23 -15.98
C TRP A 263 -14.70 -13.81 -14.57
N ILE A 264 -15.13 -13.06 -13.56
CA ILE A 264 -15.28 -13.61 -12.20
C ILE A 264 -16.53 -14.48 -12.19
N GLU A 265 -16.47 -15.64 -11.54
CA GLU A 265 -17.61 -16.56 -11.49
C GLU A 265 -18.66 -16.09 -10.48
N ALA A 266 -19.94 -16.19 -10.88
CA ALA A 266 -21.05 -15.95 -9.96
C ALA A 266 -21.30 -17.19 -9.10
N VAL A 267 -21.74 -17.00 -7.86
CA VAL A 267 -22.16 -18.12 -6.99
C VAL A 267 -23.43 -18.75 -7.55
N ASP A 268 -23.38 -20.02 -7.92
CA ASP A 268 -24.50 -20.76 -8.50
C ASP A 268 -25.43 -21.37 -7.43
N ALA A 269 -26.63 -21.77 -7.87
CA ALA A 269 -27.47 -22.68 -7.11
C ALA A 269 -27.28 -24.10 -7.64
N GLU A 270 -27.02 -25.06 -6.76
CA GLU A 270 -26.82 -26.47 -7.10
C GLU A 270 -27.91 -27.32 -6.45
N TYR A 271 -28.49 -28.26 -7.19
CA TYR A 271 -29.53 -29.13 -6.68
C TYR A 271 -28.94 -30.46 -6.19
N ASP A 272 -29.14 -30.76 -4.90
CA ASP A 272 -28.78 -32.04 -4.30
C ASP A 272 -29.98 -32.99 -4.42
N ALA A 273 -29.94 -33.85 -5.45
CA ALA A 273 -30.99 -34.83 -5.73
C ALA A 273 -31.13 -35.90 -4.63
N TYR A 274 -30.08 -36.16 -3.84
CA TYR A 274 -30.13 -37.11 -2.73
C TYR A 274 -30.90 -36.53 -1.54
N ARG A 275 -30.75 -35.23 -1.27
CA ARG A 275 -31.44 -34.52 -0.18
C ARG A 275 -32.71 -33.76 -0.62
N ASP A 276 -33.07 -33.83 -1.89
CA ASP A 276 -34.18 -33.11 -2.52
C ASP A 276 -34.21 -31.63 -2.14
N ARG A 277 -33.07 -30.94 -2.29
CA ARG A 277 -32.94 -29.52 -1.92
C ARG A 277 -31.94 -28.76 -2.79
N TRP A 278 -32.18 -27.47 -2.93
CA TRP A 278 -31.21 -26.55 -3.52
C TRP A 278 -30.22 -26.06 -2.46
N ASN A 279 -28.92 -26.16 -2.75
CA ASN A 279 -27.85 -25.52 -2.01
C ASN A 279 -27.47 -24.22 -2.73
N VAL A 280 -27.54 -23.10 -2.02
CA VAL A 280 -27.15 -21.79 -2.52
C VAL A 280 -26.16 -21.22 -1.52
N ALA A 281 -24.94 -21.00 -1.96
CA ALA A 281 -23.95 -20.39 -1.08
C ALA A 281 -24.26 -18.89 -0.89
N SER A 282 -23.89 -18.36 0.27
CA SER A 282 -24.10 -16.97 0.65
C SER A 282 -22.76 -16.31 0.97
N CYS A 283 -22.57 -15.09 0.47
CA CYS A 283 -21.50 -14.20 0.88
C CYS A 283 -21.97 -13.28 2.03
N ASN A 284 -21.03 -12.63 2.71
CA ASN A 284 -21.35 -11.57 3.65
C ASN A 284 -21.93 -10.36 2.87
N PRO A 285 -23.03 -9.72 3.30
CA PRO A 285 -23.70 -8.64 2.56
C PRO A 285 -22.89 -7.33 2.38
N ILE A 286 -21.60 -7.31 2.71
CA ILE A 286 -20.75 -6.12 2.61
C ILE A 286 -19.98 -6.16 1.30
N GLY A 287 -20.44 -5.35 0.35
CA GLY A 287 -19.77 -5.17 -0.93
C GLY A 287 -18.43 -4.43 -0.82
N PRO A 288 -17.69 -4.22 -1.92
CA PRO A 288 -16.50 -3.37 -1.92
C PRO A 288 -16.88 -1.90 -1.71
N LEU A 289 -16.06 -1.18 -0.94
CA LEU A 289 -16.09 0.27 -0.82
C LEU A 289 -14.99 0.87 -1.71
N PRO A 290 -15.36 1.68 -2.72
CA PRO A 290 -14.39 2.34 -3.60
C PRO A 290 -13.52 3.35 -2.85
N LEU A 291 -12.40 3.74 -3.47
CA LEU A 291 -11.49 4.75 -2.94
C LEU A 291 -12.24 6.00 -2.46
N THR A 292 -12.07 6.31 -1.18
CA THR A 292 -12.67 7.47 -0.54
C THR A 292 -11.80 7.98 0.61
N ASP A 293 -11.86 9.28 0.84
CA ASP A 293 -11.34 9.99 2.01
C ASP A 293 -12.41 10.14 3.12
N ASN A 294 -13.62 9.63 2.89
CA ASN A 294 -14.74 9.78 3.81
C ASN A 294 -14.60 8.82 5.00
N ARG A 295 -14.00 9.32 6.08
CA ARG A 295 -13.80 8.60 7.36
C ARG A 295 -15.08 7.93 7.88
N SER A 296 -16.23 8.58 7.73
CA SER A 296 -17.51 8.02 8.21
C SER A 296 -17.89 6.75 7.44
N LYS A 297 -17.72 6.75 6.11
CA LYS A 297 -17.95 5.55 5.27
C LYS A 297 -16.98 4.43 5.61
N LEU A 298 -15.70 4.75 5.78
CA LEU A 298 -14.65 3.80 6.14
C LEU A 298 -14.93 3.14 7.51
N LYS A 299 -15.21 3.94 8.54
CA LYS A 299 -15.55 3.39 9.88
C LYS A 299 -16.87 2.61 9.88
N THR A 300 -17.85 3.01 9.06
CA THR A 300 -19.10 2.25 8.90
C THR A 300 -18.84 0.88 8.28
N TYR A 301 -17.97 0.82 7.27
CA TYR A 301 -17.55 -0.44 6.64
C TYR A 301 -16.90 -1.39 7.65
N ILE A 302 -15.90 -0.90 8.39
CA ILE A 302 -15.16 -1.66 9.40
C ILE A 302 -16.13 -2.23 10.45
N LYS A 303 -17.05 -1.42 10.96
CA LYS A 303 -18.05 -1.86 11.96
C LYS A 303 -18.94 -2.98 11.45
N GLY A 304 -19.27 -2.95 10.16
CA GLY A 304 -20.08 -3.97 9.50
C GLY A 304 -19.42 -5.36 9.44
N LEU A 305 -18.08 -5.43 9.45
CA LEU A 305 -17.35 -6.69 9.24
C LEU A 305 -17.84 -7.79 10.20
N ASN A 306 -18.09 -8.97 9.67
CA ASN A 306 -18.60 -10.10 10.44
C ASN A 306 -18.00 -11.40 9.93
N ALA A 307 -17.55 -12.25 10.86
CA ALA A 307 -16.89 -13.49 10.55
C ALA A 307 -17.89 -14.56 10.09
N ASN A 308 -17.67 -15.15 8.92
CA ASN A 308 -18.47 -16.26 8.39
C ASN A 308 -17.72 -17.03 7.29
N GLY A 309 -18.12 -18.28 7.05
CA GLY A 309 -17.57 -19.11 5.98
C GLY A 309 -16.13 -19.58 6.25
N GLY A 310 -15.50 -20.12 5.23
CA GLY A 310 -14.07 -20.38 5.15
C GLY A 310 -13.29 -19.22 4.53
N THR A 311 -12.13 -19.55 3.95
CA THR A 311 -11.10 -18.58 3.58
C THR A 311 -10.64 -18.79 2.14
N ALA A 312 -10.86 -17.81 1.27
CA ALA A 312 -10.38 -17.78 -0.10
C ALA A 312 -9.47 -16.55 -0.34
N GLY A 313 -8.26 -16.54 0.22
CA GLY A 313 -7.37 -15.37 0.21
C GLY A 313 -7.08 -14.76 -1.17
N HIS A 314 -7.01 -15.57 -2.22
CA HIS A 314 -6.75 -15.11 -3.58
C HIS A 314 -7.88 -14.20 -4.12
N ILE A 315 -9.16 -14.44 -3.77
CA ILE A 315 -10.26 -13.57 -4.21
C ILE A 315 -10.18 -12.21 -3.54
N GLY A 316 -9.75 -12.18 -2.26
CA GLY A 316 -9.51 -10.95 -1.53
C GLY A 316 -8.42 -10.11 -2.20
N ILE A 317 -7.31 -10.73 -2.59
CA ILE A 317 -6.20 -10.04 -3.26
C ILE A 317 -6.62 -9.48 -4.63
N ALA A 318 -7.31 -10.28 -5.45
CA ALA A 318 -7.80 -9.83 -6.76
C ALA A 318 -8.74 -8.62 -6.64
N TRP A 319 -9.70 -8.67 -5.72
CA TRP A 319 -10.59 -7.54 -5.49
C TRP A 319 -9.91 -6.34 -4.84
N GLY A 320 -8.88 -6.58 -4.01
CA GLY A 320 -8.02 -5.53 -3.49
C GLY A 320 -7.34 -4.75 -4.61
N TRP A 321 -6.87 -5.43 -5.66
CA TRP A 321 -6.32 -4.83 -6.87
C TRP A 321 -7.38 -4.06 -7.67
N TYR A 322 -8.54 -4.69 -7.93
CA TYR A 322 -9.64 -4.03 -8.67
C TYR A 322 -10.21 -2.80 -7.97
N ALA A 323 -10.03 -2.67 -6.65
CA ALA A 323 -10.49 -1.53 -5.88
C ALA A 323 -9.56 -0.30 -5.95
N ILE A 324 -8.36 -0.45 -6.52
CA ILE A 324 -7.36 0.64 -6.68
C ILE A 324 -6.94 0.89 -8.13
N SER A 325 -7.26 -0.02 -9.05
CA SER A 325 -7.03 0.10 -10.51
C SER A 325 -8.10 0.91 -11.23
#